data_AF-A0A1Y4HXV0-F1
#
_entry.id   AF-A0A1Y4HXV0-F1
#
_cell.length_a   1.000
_cell.length_b   1.000
_cell.length_c   1.000
_cell.angle_alpha   90.00
_cell.angle_beta   90.00
_cell.angle_gamma   90.00
#
_symmetry.space_group_name_H-M   'P 1'
#
loop_
_entity.id
_entity.type
_entity.pdbx_description
1 polymer ?
#
loop_
_entity_poly.entity_id
_entity_poly.type
_entity_poly.pdbx_seq_one_letter_code
_entity_poly.pdbx_strand_id
1 'polypeptide(L)'
;MKRTILLMAIAVTAVHTAQAQYATYNHDSPKQNQITVMETGTGAFTPEIYYTLLHNKYKKTAAAKNKLSFRTLAGVNLYNQTDEAEAIDSALVKRAAVEALNVADRQVDLAWLAEGDKVDGQMERFRRNIDRILQCGGTPDERERWEEYYQVYRCAVSATRDAYMPNAQRKKEYLRISEDVARQNETLVLFLARKQNAALTAALLDAEGAQPVDKGSILRGAMERWNESRYAVRGSQTDGGSGGDDGDGEETVERN
;
A
#
# COMPACT_ATOMS: atom_id res chain seq x y z
N MET A 1 12.96 -26.80 51.26
CA MET A 1 12.64 -28.19 51.67
C MET A 1 11.45 -28.32 52.63
N LYS A 2 11.23 -27.42 53.61
CA LYS A 2 10.10 -27.56 54.55
C LYS A 2 8.69 -27.34 53.94
N ARG A 3 8.56 -26.47 52.94
CA ARG A 3 7.26 -26.21 52.26
C ARG A 3 6.82 -27.31 51.30
N THR A 4 7.77 -28.02 50.68
CA THR A 4 7.48 -29.13 49.75
C THR A 4 7.04 -30.38 50.48
N ILE A 5 7.58 -30.64 51.68
CA ILE A 5 7.18 -31.76 52.53
C ILE A 5 5.77 -31.54 53.12
N LEU A 6 5.41 -30.30 53.47
CA LEU A 6 4.06 -29.95 53.95
C LEU A 6 2.99 -30.17 52.86
N LEU A 7 3.27 -29.78 51.62
CA LEU A 7 2.35 -29.97 50.48
C LEU A 7 2.17 -31.45 50.10
N MET A 8 3.24 -32.24 50.18
CA MET A 8 3.17 -33.70 50.01
C MET A 8 2.35 -34.38 51.12
N ALA A 9 2.51 -33.95 52.38
CA ALA A 9 1.75 -34.50 53.50
C ALA A 9 0.24 -34.19 53.39
N ILE A 10 -0.13 -32.97 52.97
CA ILE A 10 -1.52 -32.58 52.75
C ILE A 10 -2.14 -33.36 51.58
N ALA A 11 -1.38 -33.60 50.50
CA ALA A 11 -1.83 -34.40 49.37
C ALA A 11 -2.07 -35.87 49.77
N VAL A 12 -1.20 -36.47 50.58
CA VAL A 12 -1.37 -37.85 51.06
C VAL A 12 -2.58 -37.99 51.98
N THR A 13 -2.85 -37.02 52.86
CA THR A 13 -4.05 -37.04 53.72
C THR A 13 -5.36 -36.86 52.94
N ALA A 14 -5.38 -36.04 51.89
CA ALA A 14 -6.57 -35.85 51.04
C ALA A 14 -6.92 -37.10 50.22
N VAL A 15 -5.91 -37.88 49.82
CA VAL A 15 -6.10 -39.14 49.08
C VAL A 15 -6.70 -40.25 49.96
N HIS A 16 -6.43 -40.26 51.28
CA HIS A 16 -6.94 -41.30 52.18
C HIS A 16 -8.39 -41.03 52.65
N THR A 17 -8.87 -39.78 52.61
CA THR A 17 -10.28 -39.45 52.90
C THR A 17 -11.21 -39.59 51.69
N ALA A 18 -10.66 -39.81 50.49
CA ALA A 18 -11.44 -40.01 49.26
C ALA A 18 -11.83 -41.49 49.01
N GLN A 19 -11.43 -42.41 49.90
CA GLN A 19 -11.73 -43.85 49.82
C GLN A 19 -12.57 -44.30 51.02
N ALA A 20 -13.72 -43.67 51.25
CA ALA A 20 -14.76 -44.22 52.14
C ALA A 20 -16.12 -43.55 51.92
N GLN A 21 -16.63 -43.58 50.70
CA GLN A 21 -18.07 -43.59 50.47
C GLN A 21 -18.40 -44.86 49.72
N TYR A 22 -18.49 -45.97 50.47
CA TYR A 22 -19.25 -47.11 49.98
C TYR A 22 -20.65 -46.58 49.65
N ALA A 23 -21.11 -46.81 48.42
CA ALA A 23 -22.50 -46.57 48.06
C ALA A 23 -23.36 -47.46 48.96
N THR A 24 -24.03 -46.89 49.97
CA THR A 24 -24.88 -47.61 50.92
C THR A 24 -26.18 -48.15 50.27
N TYR A 25 -26.28 -48.11 48.94
CA TYR A 25 -27.38 -48.71 48.21
C TYR A 25 -26.94 -49.11 46.80
N ASN A 26 -26.98 -50.42 46.54
CA ASN A 26 -26.72 -50.94 45.20
C ASN A 26 -27.93 -50.66 44.30
N HIS A 27 -27.82 -49.61 43.47
CA HIS A 27 -28.88 -49.19 42.56
C HIS A 27 -29.06 -50.11 41.33
N ASP A 28 -28.22 -51.12 41.13
CA ASP A 28 -28.32 -51.98 39.95
C ASP A 28 -29.59 -52.84 39.94
N SER A 29 -29.99 -53.40 41.07
CA SER A 29 -31.20 -54.24 41.14
C SER A 29 -32.50 -53.44 40.91
N PRO A 30 -32.70 -52.24 41.52
CA PRO A 30 -33.83 -51.38 41.19
C PRO A 30 -33.82 -50.87 39.76
N LYS A 31 -32.65 -50.51 39.22
CA LYS A 31 -32.53 -50.03 37.83
C LYS A 31 -32.77 -51.16 36.81
N GLN A 32 -32.24 -52.36 37.06
CA GLN A 32 -32.57 -53.54 36.28
C GLN A 32 -34.06 -53.83 36.33
N ASN A 33 -34.69 -53.84 37.51
CA ASN A 33 -36.14 -54.04 37.59
C ASN A 33 -36.92 -52.94 36.86
N GLN A 34 -36.44 -51.70 36.85
CA GLN A 34 -37.08 -50.62 36.10
C GLN A 34 -36.94 -50.83 34.58
N ILE A 35 -35.78 -51.28 34.11
CA ILE A 35 -35.52 -51.62 32.70
C ILE A 35 -36.33 -52.88 32.32
N THR A 36 -36.32 -53.93 33.12
CA THR A 36 -37.09 -55.17 32.91
C THR A 36 -38.61 -54.93 32.92
N VAL A 37 -39.11 -54.02 33.77
CA VAL A 37 -40.53 -53.61 33.74
C VAL A 37 -40.83 -52.74 32.51
N MET A 38 -39.91 -51.87 32.08
CA MET A 38 -40.09 -51.06 30.87
C MET A 38 -39.96 -51.87 29.56
N GLU A 39 -39.10 -52.89 29.53
CA GLU A 39 -38.77 -53.66 28.32
C GLU A 39 -39.57 -54.97 28.18
N THR A 40 -39.76 -55.72 29.27
CA THR A 40 -40.43 -57.05 29.26
C THR A 40 -41.75 -57.09 30.01
N GLY A 41 -42.07 -56.05 30.79
CA GLY A 41 -43.35 -55.94 31.50
C GLY A 41 -43.56 -56.94 32.64
N THR A 42 -42.54 -57.70 33.05
CA THR A 42 -42.63 -58.75 34.07
C THR A 42 -42.06 -58.29 35.42
N GLY A 43 -42.96 -58.09 36.38
CA GLY A 43 -42.75 -57.72 37.78
C GLY A 43 -44.12 -57.60 38.48
N ALA A 44 -44.18 -57.59 39.82
CA ALA A 44 -45.43 -57.65 40.60
C ALA A 44 -46.47 -56.54 40.28
N PHE A 45 -46.05 -55.49 39.56
CA PHE A 45 -46.92 -54.54 38.88
C PHE A 45 -46.53 -54.51 37.39
N THR A 46 -47.19 -55.30 36.56
CA THR A 46 -46.98 -55.23 35.12
C THR A 46 -47.44 -53.85 34.61
N PRO A 47 -46.77 -53.25 33.61
CA PRO A 47 -47.17 -51.96 33.07
C PRO A 47 -48.64 -51.96 32.64
N GLU A 48 -49.14 -53.08 32.13
CA GLU A 48 -50.54 -53.24 31.79
C GLU A 48 -51.47 -53.06 32.99
N ILE A 49 -51.20 -53.69 34.13
CA ILE A 49 -52.04 -53.54 35.33
C ILE A 49 -51.93 -52.12 35.89
N TYR A 50 -50.71 -51.56 35.97
CA TYR A 50 -50.47 -50.18 36.42
C TYR A 50 -51.25 -49.15 35.59
N TYR A 51 -51.13 -49.21 34.25
CA TYR A 51 -51.78 -48.28 33.36
C TYR A 51 -53.29 -48.53 33.25
N THR A 52 -53.78 -49.75 33.49
CA THR A 52 -55.22 -50.05 33.47
C THR A 52 -55.91 -49.57 34.76
N LEU A 53 -55.26 -49.71 35.92
CA LEU A 53 -55.84 -49.34 37.21
C LEU A 53 -55.70 -47.84 37.52
N LEU A 54 -54.52 -47.27 37.31
CA LEU A 54 -54.21 -45.90 37.77
C LEU A 54 -54.19 -44.87 36.64
N HIS A 55 -53.95 -45.28 35.39
CA HIS A 55 -53.72 -44.35 34.26
C HIS A 55 -54.47 -44.75 32.98
N ASN A 56 -55.73 -45.20 33.13
CA ASN A 56 -56.53 -45.80 32.06
C ASN A 56 -56.81 -44.83 30.89
N LYS A 57 -57.01 -43.54 31.19
CA LYS A 57 -57.17 -42.48 30.17
C LYS A 57 -55.92 -42.31 29.31
N TYR A 58 -54.73 -42.47 29.90
CA TYR A 58 -53.46 -42.44 29.17
C TYR A 58 -53.32 -43.70 28.30
N LYS A 59 -53.59 -44.90 28.83
CA LYS A 59 -53.57 -46.16 28.06
C LYS A 59 -54.42 -46.07 26.78
N LYS A 60 -55.64 -45.55 26.89
CA LYS A 60 -56.59 -45.40 25.77
C LYS A 60 -56.15 -44.38 24.71
N THR A 61 -55.35 -43.38 25.09
CA THR A 61 -54.90 -42.31 24.18
C THR A 61 -53.45 -42.47 23.71
N ALA A 62 -52.65 -43.32 24.36
CA ALA A 62 -51.24 -43.55 24.05
C ALA A 62 -51.04 -44.15 22.65
N ALA A 63 -51.94 -45.05 22.21
CA ALA A 63 -51.92 -45.61 20.86
C ALA A 63 -52.24 -44.56 19.78
N ALA A 64 -53.11 -43.59 20.07
CA ALA A 64 -53.42 -42.48 19.17
C ALA A 64 -52.31 -41.41 19.17
N LYS A 65 -51.62 -41.22 20.31
CA LYS A 65 -50.44 -40.36 20.47
C LYS A 65 -49.15 -41.11 20.15
N ASN A 66 -49.19 -42.01 19.16
CA ASN A 66 -48.04 -42.81 18.81
C ASN A 66 -46.89 -41.90 18.37
N LYS A 67 -45.87 -41.79 19.25
CA LYS A 67 -44.65 -41.02 19.00
C LYS A 67 -43.85 -41.55 17.80
N LEU A 68 -44.23 -42.71 17.25
CA LEU A 68 -43.63 -43.27 16.05
C LEU A 68 -43.89 -42.38 14.83
N SER A 69 -45.09 -41.84 14.62
CA SER A 69 -45.36 -40.98 13.46
C SER A 69 -44.57 -39.67 13.49
N PHE A 70 -44.45 -39.05 14.67
CA PHE A 70 -43.59 -37.89 14.88
C PHE A 70 -42.10 -38.23 14.69
N ARG A 71 -41.65 -39.41 15.13
CA ARG A 71 -40.27 -39.89 14.88
C ARG A 71 -40.01 -40.16 13.40
N THR A 72 -40.96 -40.73 12.68
CA THR A 72 -40.84 -40.97 11.24
C THR A 72 -40.78 -39.66 10.47
N LEU A 73 -41.66 -38.70 10.79
CA LEU A 73 -41.68 -37.39 10.12
C LEU A 73 -40.42 -36.57 10.45
N ALA A 74 -39.96 -36.58 11.70
CA ALA A 74 -38.69 -35.97 12.08
C ALA A 74 -37.50 -36.67 11.38
N GLY A 75 -37.52 -38.00 11.27
CA GLY A 75 -36.52 -38.79 10.55
C GLY A 75 -36.44 -38.41 9.06
N VAL A 76 -37.57 -38.24 8.39
CA VAL A 76 -37.61 -37.80 6.98
C VAL A 76 -37.00 -36.41 6.81
N ASN A 77 -37.26 -35.47 7.72
CA ASN A 77 -36.66 -34.14 7.67
C ASN A 77 -35.14 -34.16 7.98
N LEU A 78 -34.67 -35.09 8.81
CA LEU A 78 -33.24 -35.25 9.12
C LEU A 78 -32.43 -35.74 7.90
N TYR A 79 -33.03 -36.54 7.01
CA TYR A 79 -32.34 -36.98 5.78
C TYR A 79 -32.05 -35.81 4.82
N ASN A 80 -32.91 -34.81 4.75
CA ASN A 80 -32.62 -33.64 3.92
C ASN A 80 -31.51 -32.75 4.53
N GLN A 81 -31.33 -32.80 5.85
CA GLN A 81 -30.30 -32.02 6.54
C GLN A 81 -28.89 -32.57 6.32
N THR A 82 -28.73 -33.88 6.06
CA THR A 82 -27.40 -34.45 5.77
C THR A 82 -26.87 -33.91 4.44
N ASP A 83 -27.70 -33.88 3.41
CA ASP A 83 -27.31 -33.39 2.08
C ASP A 83 -27.00 -31.89 2.10
N GLU A 84 -27.80 -31.09 2.83
CA GLU A 84 -27.54 -29.67 3.05
C GLU A 84 -26.24 -29.44 3.84
N ALA A 85 -25.99 -30.24 4.89
CA ALA A 85 -24.78 -30.15 5.68
C ALA A 85 -23.53 -30.51 4.85
N GLU A 86 -23.60 -31.54 4.02
CA GLU A 86 -22.51 -31.93 3.10
C GLU A 86 -22.24 -30.86 2.04
N ALA A 87 -23.29 -30.24 1.49
CA ALA A 87 -23.15 -29.14 0.54
C ALA A 87 -22.48 -27.91 1.18
N ILE A 88 -22.87 -27.57 2.41
CA ILE A 88 -22.24 -26.50 3.20
C ILE A 88 -20.79 -26.82 3.49
N ASP A 89 -20.48 -28.04 3.95
CA ASP A 89 -19.10 -28.46 4.24
C ASP A 89 -18.24 -28.41 2.98
N SER A 90 -18.74 -28.92 1.85
CA SER A 90 -18.05 -28.84 0.56
C SER A 90 -17.73 -27.40 0.15
N ALA A 91 -18.68 -26.47 0.34
CA ALA A 91 -18.47 -25.06 0.04
C ALA A 91 -17.42 -24.42 0.97
N LEU A 92 -17.46 -24.75 2.26
CA LEU A 92 -16.48 -24.26 3.25
C LEU A 92 -15.08 -24.79 2.97
N VAL A 93 -14.93 -26.08 2.65
CA VAL A 93 -13.63 -26.68 2.26
C VAL A 93 -13.08 -26.02 1.01
N LYS A 94 -13.91 -25.80 -0.02
CA LYS A 94 -13.48 -25.10 -1.24
C LYS A 94 -13.02 -23.66 -0.94
N ARG A 95 -13.76 -22.94 -0.10
CA ARG A 95 -13.38 -21.58 0.31
C ARG A 95 -12.09 -21.57 1.11
N ALA A 96 -11.93 -22.49 2.06
CA ALA A 96 -10.72 -22.64 2.85
C ALA A 96 -9.51 -23.00 1.98
N ALA A 97 -9.67 -23.85 0.96
CA ALA A 97 -8.61 -24.17 0.00
C ALA A 97 -8.19 -22.94 -0.82
N VAL A 98 -9.14 -22.14 -1.30
CA VAL A 98 -8.86 -20.88 -2.02
C VAL A 98 -8.20 -19.86 -1.09
N GLU A 99 -8.65 -19.76 0.15
CA GLU A 99 -8.05 -18.86 1.15
C GLU A 99 -6.63 -19.28 1.52
N ALA A 100 -6.40 -20.58 1.73
CA ALA A 100 -5.06 -21.13 1.95
C ALA A 100 -4.12 -20.85 0.78
N LEU A 101 -4.59 -21.00 -0.47
CA LEU A 101 -3.82 -20.67 -1.67
C LEU A 101 -3.49 -19.18 -1.73
N ASN A 102 -4.47 -18.31 -1.43
CA ASN A 102 -4.26 -16.86 -1.39
C ASN A 102 -3.34 -16.42 -0.24
N VAL A 103 -3.41 -17.10 0.91
CA VAL A 103 -2.50 -16.87 2.04
C VAL A 103 -1.08 -17.30 1.65
N ALA A 104 -0.92 -18.43 0.98
CA ALA A 104 0.37 -18.89 0.48
C ALA A 104 0.96 -17.94 -0.58
N ASP A 105 0.15 -17.46 -1.55
CA ASP A 105 0.58 -16.46 -2.55
C ASP A 105 1.06 -15.16 -1.88
N ARG A 106 0.53 -14.81 -0.71
CA ARG A 106 0.92 -13.60 0.03
C ARG A 106 2.15 -13.76 0.91
N GLN A 107 2.51 -14.99 1.30
CA GLN A 107 3.71 -15.21 2.15
C GLN A 107 4.99 -14.80 1.42
N VAL A 108 5.02 -14.96 0.10
CA VAL A 108 6.17 -14.60 -0.73
C VAL A 108 5.74 -13.60 -1.77
N ASP A 109 6.36 -12.43 -1.77
CA ASP A 109 6.17 -11.43 -2.81
C ASP A 109 6.90 -11.83 -4.09
N LEU A 110 6.31 -12.78 -4.82
CA LEU A 110 6.85 -13.25 -6.10
C LEU A 110 6.90 -12.13 -7.15
N ALA A 111 5.99 -11.15 -7.06
CA ALA A 111 5.98 -10.00 -7.93
C ALA A 111 7.20 -9.11 -7.70
N TRP A 112 7.56 -8.85 -6.45
CA TRP A 112 8.77 -8.12 -6.10
C TRP A 112 10.03 -8.89 -6.50
N LEU A 113 10.10 -10.20 -6.31
CA LEU A 113 11.25 -11.00 -6.75
C LEU A 113 11.45 -10.95 -8.27
N ALA A 114 10.38 -10.77 -9.05
CA ALA A 114 10.47 -10.71 -10.51
C ALA A 114 10.72 -9.29 -11.06
N GLU A 115 10.15 -8.26 -10.44
CA GLU A 115 10.15 -6.89 -10.98
C GLU A 115 10.84 -5.85 -10.07
N GLY A 116 11.22 -6.22 -8.86
CA GLY A 116 11.84 -5.32 -7.86
C GLY A 116 13.11 -4.66 -8.38
N ASP A 117 13.98 -5.42 -9.05
CA ASP A 117 15.23 -4.90 -9.64
C ASP A 117 14.98 -3.77 -10.66
N LYS A 118 13.85 -3.80 -11.37
CA LYS A 118 13.50 -2.74 -12.33
C LYS A 118 13.08 -1.48 -11.60
N VAL A 119 12.25 -1.62 -10.56
CA VAL A 119 11.80 -0.50 -9.71
C VAL A 119 13.02 0.13 -9.03
N ASP A 120 13.84 -0.68 -8.37
CA ASP A 120 15.05 -0.22 -7.68
C ASP A 120 16.04 0.42 -8.66
N GLY A 121 16.22 -0.17 -9.84
CA GLY A 121 17.06 0.41 -10.89
C GLY A 121 16.61 1.80 -11.36
N GLN A 122 15.30 2.04 -11.47
CA GLN A 122 14.76 3.36 -11.81
C GLN A 122 14.86 4.33 -10.64
N MET A 123 14.57 3.87 -9.42
CA MET A 123 14.71 4.66 -8.19
C MET A 123 16.15 5.14 -7.98
N GLU A 124 17.14 4.27 -8.20
CA GLU A 124 18.57 4.62 -8.09
C GLU A 124 19.05 5.58 -9.18
N ARG A 125 18.51 5.48 -10.40
CA ARG A 125 18.77 6.47 -11.45
C ARG A 125 18.19 7.83 -11.07
N PHE A 126 16.97 7.83 -10.54
CA PHE A 126 16.30 9.04 -10.09
C PHE A 126 17.06 9.68 -8.94
N ARG A 127 17.45 8.91 -7.91
CA ARG A 127 18.25 9.41 -6.78
C ARG A 127 19.57 10.04 -7.22
N ARG A 128 20.32 9.37 -8.09
CA ARG A 128 21.58 9.91 -8.63
C ARG A 128 21.39 11.24 -9.38
N ASN A 129 20.27 11.40 -10.09
CA ASN A 129 19.98 12.66 -10.76
C ASN A 129 19.55 13.75 -9.77
N ILE A 130 18.86 13.40 -8.67
CA ILE A 130 18.55 14.35 -7.59
C ILE A 130 19.83 14.86 -6.94
N ASP A 131 20.78 13.98 -6.66
CA ASP A 131 22.07 14.35 -6.05
C ASP A 131 22.90 15.29 -6.96
N ARG A 132 22.70 15.21 -8.29
CA ARG A 132 23.34 16.10 -9.28
C ARG A 132 22.77 17.51 -9.34
N ILE A 133 21.60 17.78 -8.75
CA ILE A 133 20.96 19.11 -8.80
C ILE A 133 21.90 20.21 -8.30
N LEU A 134 22.55 19.97 -7.15
CA LEU A 134 23.48 20.94 -6.58
C LEU A 134 24.74 21.15 -7.44
N GLN A 135 25.20 20.09 -8.12
CA GLN A 135 26.36 20.17 -9.01
C GLN A 135 26.06 20.95 -10.30
N CYS A 136 24.81 20.91 -10.78
CA CYS A 136 24.36 21.63 -11.97
C CYS A 136 23.94 23.09 -11.69
N GLY A 137 24.20 23.61 -10.49
CA GLY A 137 23.83 24.99 -10.10
C GLY A 137 22.37 25.16 -9.65
N GLY A 138 21.71 24.08 -9.21
CA GLY A 138 20.40 24.13 -8.56
C GLY A 138 20.48 24.52 -7.09
N THR A 139 19.36 24.97 -6.51
CA THR A 139 19.29 25.36 -5.09
C THR A 139 19.01 24.16 -4.18
N PRO A 140 19.32 24.26 -2.86
CA PRO A 140 18.93 23.24 -1.88
C PRO A 140 17.42 22.97 -1.86
N ASP A 141 16.60 24.01 -1.96
CA ASP A 141 15.14 23.92 -1.97
C ASP A 141 14.63 23.12 -3.19
N GLU A 142 15.26 23.32 -4.36
CA GLU A 142 14.93 22.54 -5.56
C GLU A 142 15.24 21.05 -5.34
N ARG A 143 16.38 20.74 -4.71
CA ARG A 143 16.74 19.36 -4.37
C ARG A 143 15.73 18.75 -3.38
N GLU A 144 15.36 19.48 -2.33
CA GLU A 144 14.39 19.03 -1.33
C GLU A 144 13.05 18.68 -1.98
N ARG A 145 12.53 19.54 -2.88
CA ARG A 145 11.31 19.25 -3.64
C ARG A 145 11.40 17.96 -4.45
N TRP A 146 12.54 17.68 -5.09
CA TRP A 146 12.72 16.42 -5.82
C TRP A 146 12.90 15.21 -4.89
N GLU A 147 13.48 15.41 -3.71
CA GLU A 147 13.60 14.40 -2.67
C GLU A 147 12.24 14.03 -2.07
N GLU A 148 11.30 14.99 -1.94
CA GLU A 148 9.90 14.70 -1.59
C GLU A 148 9.24 13.78 -2.62
N TYR A 149 9.40 14.04 -3.92
CA TYR A 149 8.87 13.16 -4.97
C TYR A 149 9.48 11.75 -4.88
N TYR A 150 10.78 11.64 -4.62
CA TYR A 150 11.43 10.36 -4.38
C TYR A 150 10.81 9.62 -3.18
N GLN A 151 10.54 10.35 -2.09
CA GLN A 151 9.92 9.79 -0.90
C GLN A 151 8.49 9.31 -1.15
N VAL A 152 7.71 10.01 -1.99
CA VAL A 152 6.38 9.58 -2.43
C VAL A 152 6.45 8.23 -3.14
N TYR A 153 7.39 8.07 -4.08
CA TYR A 153 7.56 6.79 -4.78
C TYR A 153 8.04 5.67 -3.85
N ARG A 154 8.97 5.98 -2.94
CA ARG A 154 9.39 5.01 -1.91
C ARG A 154 8.21 4.54 -1.06
N CYS A 155 7.34 5.47 -0.66
CA CYS A 155 6.13 5.17 0.08
C CYS A 155 5.17 4.29 -0.74
N ALA A 156 4.99 4.59 -2.03
CA ALA A 156 4.16 3.78 -2.92
C ALA A 156 4.68 2.34 -3.07
N VAL A 157 6.00 2.14 -3.13
CA VAL A 157 6.61 0.80 -3.15
C VAL A 157 6.37 0.04 -1.85
N SER A 158 6.57 0.68 -0.69
CA SER A 158 6.26 0.05 0.60
C SER A 158 4.77 -0.28 0.74
N ALA A 159 3.89 0.66 0.34
CA ALA A 159 2.46 0.47 0.43
C ALA A 159 1.97 -0.66 -0.48
N THR A 160 2.55 -0.84 -1.67
CA THR A 160 2.21 -1.95 -2.57
C THR A 160 2.73 -3.29 -2.05
N ARG A 161 3.87 -3.31 -1.35
CA ARG A 161 4.39 -4.51 -0.68
C ARG A 161 3.49 -4.95 0.48
N ASP A 162 3.01 -3.98 1.26
CA ASP A 162 2.17 -4.23 2.45
C ASP A 162 0.68 -4.43 2.11
N ALA A 163 0.26 -4.04 0.91
CA ALA A 163 -1.15 -4.12 0.50
C ALA A 163 -1.65 -5.57 0.39
N TYR A 164 -2.91 -5.76 0.83
CA TYR A 164 -3.64 -7.01 0.72
C TYR A 164 -4.19 -7.21 -0.71
N MET A 165 -3.31 -7.64 -1.62
CA MET A 165 -3.67 -7.91 -3.02
C MET A 165 -2.97 -9.17 -3.58
N PRO A 166 -3.52 -9.82 -4.63
CA PRO A 166 -2.87 -10.93 -5.32
C PRO A 166 -1.57 -10.53 -6.04
N ASN A 167 -0.61 -11.45 -6.17
CA ASN A 167 0.69 -11.17 -6.80
C ASN A 167 0.58 -10.65 -8.24
N ALA A 168 -0.40 -11.12 -9.02
CA ALA A 168 -0.64 -10.65 -10.39
C ALA A 168 -1.03 -9.15 -10.44
N GLN A 169 -1.78 -8.66 -9.45
CA GLN A 169 -2.12 -7.24 -9.34
C GLN A 169 -0.92 -6.43 -8.86
N ARG A 170 -0.22 -6.93 -7.83
CA ARG A 170 0.99 -6.28 -7.31
C ARG A 170 2.05 -6.07 -8.39
N LYS A 171 2.26 -7.06 -9.27
CA LYS A 171 3.15 -6.94 -10.44
C LYS A 171 2.78 -5.77 -11.35
N LYS A 172 1.50 -5.55 -11.62
CA LYS A 172 1.04 -4.42 -12.45
C LYS A 172 1.32 -3.08 -11.76
N GLU A 173 1.12 -2.99 -10.45
CA GLU A 173 1.42 -1.78 -9.70
C GLU A 173 2.92 -1.48 -9.66
N TYR A 174 3.78 -2.48 -9.49
CA TYR A 174 5.23 -2.27 -9.59
C TYR A 174 5.67 -1.74 -10.95
N LEU A 175 5.13 -2.28 -12.03
CA LEU A 175 5.42 -1.79 -13.38
C LEU A 175 4.95 -0.34 -13.56
N ARG A 176 3.73 -0.01 -13.12
CA ARG A 176 3.23 1.37 -13.15
C ARG A 176 4.12 2.34 -12.36
N ILE A 177 4.52 1.98 -11.15
CA ILE A 177 5.44 2.78 -10.34
C ILE A 177 6.76 2.98 -11.09
N SER A 178 7.33 1.92 -11.69
CA SER A 178 8.58 2.01 -12.43
C SER A 178 8.49 2.93 -13.66
N GLU A 179 7.36 2.90 -14.38
CA GLU A 179 7.10 3.76 -15.53
C GLU A 179 6.93 5.23 -15.10
N ASP A 180 6.22 5.48 -14.01
CA ASP A 180 6.02 6.82 -13.47
C ASP A 180 7.33 7.43 -12.95
N VAL A 181 8.16 6.64 -12.25
CA VAL A 181 9.50 7.06 -11.82
C VAL A 181 10.37 7.38 -13.03
N ALA A 182 10.34 6.55 -14.09
CA ALA A 182 11.08 6.82 -15.31
C ALA A 182 10.65 8.16 -15.96
N ARG A 183 9.35 8.42 -16.04
CA ARG A 183 8.80 9.68 -16.60
C ARG A 183 9.20 10.90 -15.77
N GLN A 184 9.17 10.80 -14.43
CA GLN A 184 9.65 11.89 -13.57
C GLN A 184 11.16 12.10 -13.71
N ASN A 185 11.91 11.01 -13.83
CA ASN A 185 13.35 11.09 -14.03
C ASN A 185 13.71 11.78 -15.36
N GLU A 186 12.98 11.52 -16.45
CA GLU A 186 13.15 12.26 -17.72
C GLU A 186 12.91 13.76 -17.54
N THR A 187 11.87 14.13 -16.78
CA THR A 187 11.57 15.54 -16.46
C THR A 187 12.70 16.19 -15.65
N LEU A 188 13.26 15.45 -14.68
CA LEU A 188 14.40 15.90 -13.89
C LEU A 188 15.65 16.06 -14.77
N VAL A 189 15.93 15.15 -15.69
CA VAL A 189 17.08 15.26 -16.60
C VAL A 189 16.96 16.50 -17.48
N LEU A 190 15.78 16.80 -18.02
CA LEU A 190 15.54 18.03 -18.78
C LEU A 190 15.77 19.29 -17.93
N PHE A 191 15.31 19.26 -16.67
CA PHE A 191 15.55 20.33 -15.72
C PHE A 191 17.04 20.54 -15.43
N LEU A 192 17.79 19.46 -15.18
CA LEU A 192 19.23 19.49 -14.96
C LEU A 192 19.97 20.06 -16.18
N ALA A 193 19.63 19.62 -17.40
CA ALA A 193 20.24 20.12 -18.62
C ALA A 193 20.03 21.64 -18.78
N ARG A 194 18.82 22.14 -18.48
CA ARG A 194 18.53 23.59 -18.50
C ARG A 194 19.36 24.35 -17.47
N LYS A 195 19.48 23.83 -16.24
CA LYS A 195 20.28 24.44 -15.17
C LYS A 195 21.76 24.48 -15.51
N GLN A 196 22.30 23.37 -16.00
CA GLN A 196 23.69 23.28 -16.43
C GLN A 196 23.98 24.25 -17.58
N ASN A 197 23.11 24.32 -18.60
CA ASN A 197 23.28 25.27 -19.70
C ASN A 197 23.21 26.73 -19.21
N ALA A 198 22.30 27.05 -18.29
CA ALA A 198 22.23 28.39 -17.71
C ALA A 198 23.50 28.74 -16.91
N ALA A 199 24.02 27.80 -16.12
CA ALA A 199 25.27 27.99 -15.38
C ALA A 199 26.48 28.17 -16.31
N LEU A 200 26.56 27.39 -17.39
CA LEU A 200 27.60 27.54 -18.42
C LEU A 200 27.51 28.90 -19.12
N THR A 201 26.32 29.31 -19.54
CA THR A 201 26.11 30.61 -20.18
C THR A 201 26.47 31.76 -19.23
N ALA A 202 26.09 31.68 -17.95
CA ALA A 202 26.47 32.68 -16.96
C ALA A 202 28.01 32.75 -16.79
N ALA A 203 28.68 31.61 -16.68
CA ALA A 203 30.14 31.56 -16.59
C ALA A 203 30.84 32.14 -17.84
N LEU A 204 30.29 31.91 -19.03
CA LEU A 204 30.80 32.48 -20.28
C LEU A 204 30.61 34.01 -20.34
N LEU A 205 29.43 34.50 -19.93
CA LEU A 205 29.15 35.93 -19.87
C LEU A 205 30.03 36.67 -18.84
N ASP A 206 30.27 36.05 -17.67
CA ASP A 206 31.17 36.60 -16.66
C ASP A 206 32.63 36.64 -17.17
N ALA A 207 33.05 35.63 -17.93
CA ALA A 207 34.37 35.60 -18.55
C ALA A 207 34.53 36.68 -19.64
N GLU A 208 33.48 36.96 -20.42
CA GLU A 208 33.47 38.02 -21.42
C GLU A 208 33.48 39.42 -20.78
N GLY A 209 32.71 39.63 -19.69
CA GLY A 209 32.73 40.87 -18.91
C GLY A 209 34.10 41.18 -18.27
N ALA A 210 34.96 40.18 -18.10
CA ALA A 210 36.31 40.33 -17.58
C ALA A 210 37.36 40.64 -18.67
N GLN A 211 37.02 40.67 -19.96
CA GLN A 211 37.96 41.17 -20.96
C GLN A 211 38.22 42.67 -20.75
N PRO A 212 39.48 43.10 -20.56
CA PRO A 212 39.79 44.51 -20.45
C PRO A 212 39.51 45.17 -21.79
N VAL A 213 38.35 45.81 -21.90
CA VAL A 213 38.07 46.71 -23.00
C VAL A 213 39.14 47.79 -22.96
N ASP A 214 39.97 47.89 -23.99
CA ASP A 214 40.97 48.95 -24.10
C ASP A 214 40.25 50.27 -24.40
N LYS A 215 39.72 50.86 -23.33
CA LYS A 215 39.07 52.17 -23.36
C LYS A 215 39.99 53.24 -23.95
N GLY A 216 41.32 53.06 -23.83
CA GLY A 216 42.32 53.95 -24.38
C GLY A 216 42.36 53.95 -25.91
N SER A 217 42.38 52.78 -26.55
CA SER A 217 42.31 52.71 -28.02
C SER A 217 40.95 53.13 -28.57
N ILE A 218 39.85 52.82 -27.88
CA ILE A 218 38.51 53.28 -28.28
C ILE A 218 38.42 54.82 -28.22
N LEU A 219 38.88 55.43 -27.13
CA LEU A 219 38.91 56.90 -27.00
C LEU A 219 39.84 57.53 -28.05
N ARG A 220 41.00 56.93 -28.31
CA ARG A 220 41.93 57.42 -29.33
C ARG A 220 41.34 57.34 -30.73
N GLY A 221 40.74 56.21 -31.10
CA GLY A 221 40.07 56.04 -32.38
C GLY A 221 38.85 56.97 -32.55
N ALA A 222 38.10 57.23 -31.47
CA ALA A 222 37.01 58.22 -31.50
C ALA A 222 37.54 59.65 -31.69
N MET A 223 38.64 60.00 -31.02
CA MET A 223 39.30 61.29 -31.15
C MET A 223 39.92 61.49 -32.54
N GLU A 224 40.54 60.45 -33.10
CA GLU A 224 41.06 60.44 -34.46
C GLU A 224 39.94 60.65 -35.48
N ARG A 225 38.82 59.93 -35.37
CA ARG A 225 37.64 60.13 -36.23
C ARG A 225 37.02 61.52 -36.11
N TRP A 226 37.02 62.10 -34.90
CA TRP A 226 36.54 63.47 -34.68
C TRP A 226 37.47 64.50 -35.32
N ASN A 227 38.79 64.33 -35.17
CA ASN A 227 39.78 65.19 -35.82
C ASN A 227 39.73 65.04 -37.34
N GLU A 228 39.65 63.83 -37.86
CA GLU A 228 39.47 63.57 -39.30
C GLU A 228 38.20 64.23 -39.84
N SER A 229 37.09 64.16 -39.11
CA SER A 229 35.85 64.88 -39.43
C SER A 229 36.07 66.41 -39.50
N ARG A 230 36.82 66.98 -38.55
CA ARG A 230 37.14 68.42 -38.54
C ARG A 230 38.04 68.81 -39.72
N TYR A 231 39.00 67.97 -40.07
CA TYR A 231 39.87 68.20 -41.22
C TYR A 231 39.16 68.00 -42.56
N ALA A 232 38.22 67.04 -42.66
CA ALA A 232 37.39 66.86 -43.87
C ALA A 232 36.46 68.05 -44.11
N VAL A 233 35.86 68.61 -43.05
CA VAL A 233 35.04 69.83 -43.14
C VAL A 233 35.89 71.06 -43.54
N ARG A 234 37.14 71.14 -43.07
CA ARG A 234 38.06 72.23 -43.44
C ARG A 234 38.71 72.03 -44.82
N GLY A 235 38.89 70.79 -45.27
CA GLY A 235 39.41 70.43 -46.60
C GLY A 235 38.41 70.68 -47.73
N SER A 236 37.12 70.82 -47.41
CA SER A 236 36.11 71.27 -48.37
C SER A 236 36.14 72.79 -48.65
N GLN A 237 37.05 73.54 -48.03
CA GLN A 237 37.02 75.01 -48.06
C GLN A 237 38.21 75.66 -48.79
N THR A 238 38.93 74.90 -49.61
CA THR A 238 39.95 75.48 -50.51
C THR A 238 40.00 74.73 -51.85
N ASP A 239 39.09 75.09 -52.75
CA ASP A 239 39.47 75.36 -54.15
C ASP A 239 38.51 76.41 -54.75
N GLY A 240 39.05 77.28 -55.60
CA GLY A 240 38.60 78.66 -55.78
C GLY A 240 37.37 78.94 -56.65
N GLY A 241 36.74 80.08 -56.34
CA GLY A 241 36.58 81.17 -57.31
C GLY A 241 35.32 81.21 -58.20
N SER A 242 34.44 82.14 -57.83
CA SER A 242 33.70 83.07 -58.71
C SER A 242 32.31 82.66 -59.23
N GLY A 243 31.30 83.36 -58.68
CA GLY A 243 30.20 83.93 -59.47
C GLY A 243 28.80 83.37 -59.23
N GLY A 244 27.93 84.23 -58.68
CA GLY A 244 26.52 84.28 -59.08
C GLY A 244 25.49 83.68 -58.13
N ASP A 245 24.71 84.60 -57.55
CA ASP A 245 23.24 84.59 -57.59
C ASP A 245 22.42 83.69 -56.66
N ASP A 246 21.62 84.39 -55.84
CA ASP A 246 20.25 84.13 -55.38
C ASP A 246 19.84 82.80 -54.73
N GLY A 247 19.29 82.92 -53.52
CA GLY A 247 18.47 81.88 -52.90
C GLY A 247 18.16 82.15 -51.43
N ASP A 248 17.15 82.99 -51.17
CA ASP A 248 16.45 83.07 -49.89
C ASP A 248 16.07 81.67 -49.38
N GLY A 249 16.35 81.40 -48.11
CA GLY A 249 16.04 80.14 -47.46
C GLY A 249 16.07 80.29 -45.94
N GLU A 250 15.13 81.06 -45.40
CA GLU A 250 14.75 80.97 -44.00
C GLU A 250 14.23 79.55 -43.71
N GLU A 251 14.91 78.81 -42.83
CA GLU A 251 14.29 77.64 -42.18
C GLU A 251 14.43 77.80 -40.67
N THR A 252 13.29 78.10 -40.05
CA THR A 252 13.06 78.23 -38.61
C THR A 252 13.18 76.86 -37.93
N VAL A 253 13.95 76.79 -36.85
CA VAL A 253 14.02 75.59 -36.00
C VAL A 253 12.83 75.59 -35.05
N GLU A 254 11.86 74.70 -35.27
CA GLU A 254 10.85 74.40 -34.25
C GLU A 254 11.48 73.64 -33.08
N ARG A 255 11.28 74.17 -31.87
CA ARG A 255 11.50 73.45 -30.61
C ARG A 255 10.23 72.70 -30.25
N ASN A 256 10.34 71.39 -30.09
CA ASN A 256 9.55 70.62 -29.14
C ASN A 256 10.48 70.00 -28.09
#